data_AF-U4VE62-F1
#
_entry.id   AF-U4VE62-F1
#
_cell.length_a   1.000
_cell.length_b   1.000
_cell.length_c   1.000
_cell.angle_alpha   90.00
_cell.angle_beta   90.00
_cell.angle_gamma   90.00
#
_symmetry.space_group_name_H-M   'P 1'
#
loop_
_entity.id
_entity.type
_entity.pdbx_description
1 polymer ?
#
loop_
_entity_poly.entity_id
_entity_poly.type
_entity_poly.pdbx_seq_one_letter_code
_entity_poly.pdbx_strand_id
1 'polypeptide(L)'
;SNGAVLKSVASGEKPYGILVDFMALNAKAKGSPVEFVFPSEGVPAVTEPVAIMATAKNVDGAKKFVDFILSDDGQKLALEQGYLPAKEGVGRPAWLPEGTKINIMSIDTQKVLDQTDADKKQFSELFGG
;
A
#
# COMPACT_ATOMS: atom_id res chain seq x y z
N SER A 1 -2.34 -5.77 -11.93
CA SER A 1 -1.92 -4.53 -11.23
C SER A 1 -3.11 -3.97 -10.46
N ASN A 2 -2.87 -3.14 -9.42
CA ASN A 2 -3.95 -2.55 -8.63
C ASN A 2 -4.95 -1.76 -9.50
N GLY A 3 -4.48 -0.93 -10.43
CA GLY A 3 -5.36 -0.18 -11.32
C GLY A 3 -6.27 -1.05 -12.19
N ALA A 4 -5.76 -2.19 -12.67
CA ALA A 4 -6.57 -3.15 -13.44
C ALA A 4 -7.64 -3.83 -12.55
N VAL A 5 -7.27 -4.25 -11.33
CA VAL A 5 -8.20 -4.86 -10.38
C VAL A 5 -9.33 -3.88 -10.05
N LEU A 6 -9.00 -2.64 -9.70
CA LEU A 6 -9.99 -1.61 -9.40
C LEU A 6 -10.94 -1.39 -10.59
N LYS A 7 -10.40 -1.28 -11.81
CA LYS A 7 -11.20 -1.07 -13.02
C LYS A 7 -12.19 -2.22 -13.24
N SER A 8 -11.73 -3.47 -13.15
CA SER A 8 -12.58 -4.64 -13.38
C SER A 8 -13.66 -4.81 -12.30
N VAL A 9 -13.39 -4.45 -11.05
CA VAL A 9 -14.42 -4.46 -9.99
C VAL A 9 -15.41 -3.31 -10.18
N ALA A 10 -14.92 -2.09 -10.42
CA ALA A 10 -15.77 -0.91 -10.59
C ALA A 10 -16.67 -0.99 -11.84
N SER A 11 -16.26 -1.71 -12.89
CA SER A 11 -17.07 -1.96 -14.08
C SER A 11 -18.07 -3.11 -13.93
N GLY A 12 -17.98 -3.88 -12.84
CA GLY A 12 -18.76 -5.10 -12.64
C GLY A 12 -18.27 -6.32 -13.44
N GLU A 13 -17.12 -6.23 -14.11
CA GLU A 13 -16.50 -7.37 -14.82
C GLU A 13 -16.09 -8.48 -13.84
N LYS A 14 -15.59 -8.10 -12.67
CA LYS A 14 -15.25 -9.00 -11.57
C LYS A 14 -16.03 -8.59 -10.31
N PRO A 15 -16.60 -9.55 -9.56
CA PRO A 15 -17.39 -9.23 -8.38
C PRO A 15 -16.53 -8.74 -7.19
N TYR A 16 -15.25 -9.08 -7.16
CA TYR A 16 -14.31 -8.68 -6.11
C TYR A 16 -12.86 -8.75 -6.59
N GLY A 17 -11.95 -8.14 -5.82
CA GLY A 17 -10.52 -8.19 -6.07
C GLY A 17 -9.71 -7.71 -4.85
N ILE A 18 -8.44 -8.10 -4.79
CA ILE A 18 -7.51 -7.68 -3.74
C ILE A 18 -6.85 -6.38 -4.18
N LEU A 19 -6.94 -5.34 -3.36
CA LEU A 19 -6.45 -4.00 -3.66
C LEU A 19 -5.86 -3.34 -2.40
N VAL A 20 -4.98 -2.35 -2.60
CA VAL A 20 -4.54 -1.45 -1.55
C VAL A 20 -5.68 -0.48 -1.19
N ASP A 21 -5.85 -0.26 0.11
CA ASP A 21 -6.95 0.48 0.74
C ASP A 21 -7.20 1.88 0.15
N PHE A 22 -6.17 2.74 0.10
CA PHE A 22 -6.33 4.13 -0.33
C PHE A 22 -6.88 4.22 -1.76
N MET A 23 -6.55 3.28 -2.64
CA MET A 23 -7.05 3.27 -4.02
C MET A 23 -8.56 3.00 -4.07
N ALA A 24 -9.05 1.99 -3.34
CA ALA A 24 -10.47 1.67 -3.28
C ALA A 24 -11.25 2.79 -2.57
N LEU A 25 -10.72 3.28 -1.45
CA LEU A 25 -11.40 4.28 -0.62
C LEU A 25 -11.46 5.65 -1.31
N ASN A 26 -10.40 6.05 -2.02
CA ASN A 26 -10.44 7.24 -2.85
C ASN A 26 -11.38 7.09 -4.05
N ALA A 27 -11.44 5.91 -4.67
CA ALA A 27 -12.38 5.66 -5.77
C ALA A 27 -13.83 5.75 -5.27
N LYS A 28 -14.13 5.14 -4.12
CA LYS A 28 -15.43 5.25 -3.46
C LYS A 28 -15.79 6.70 -3.13
N ALA A 29 -14.85 7.46 -2.56
CA ALA A 29 -15.03 8.89 -2.26
C ALA A 29 -15.33 9.73 -3.52
N LYS A 30 -14.87 9.30 -4.69
CA LYS A 30 -15.15 9.91 -6.00
C LYS A 30 -16.42 9.37 -6.68
N GLY A 31 -17.22 8.56 -5.98
CA GLY A 31 -18.49 8.03 -6.47
C GLY A 31 -18.40 6.70 -7.23
N SER A 32 -17.25 6.02 -7.23
CA SER A 32 -17.15 4.67 -7.78
C SER A 32 -18.02 3.70 -6.98
N PRO A 33 -18.75 2.76 -7.61
CA PRO A 33 -19.66 1.83 -6.95
C PRO A 33 -18.90 0.64 -6.33
N VAL A 34 -17.88 0.93 -5.53
CA VAL A 34 -17.02 -0.06 -4.89
C VAL A 34 -17.08 0.06 -3.38
N GLU A 35 -16.98 -1.08 -2.71
CA GLU A 35 -16.83 -1.19 -1.26
C GLU A 35 -15.45 -1.76 -0.93
N PHE A 36 -14.91 -1.36 0.22
CA PHE A 36 -13.64 -1.88 0.72
C PHE A 36 -13.86 -2.53 2.09
N VAL A 37 -13.33 -3.73 2.25
CA VAL A 37 -13.48 -4.54 3.46
C VAL A 37 -12.10 -5.00 3.92
N PHE A 38 -11.81 -4.82 5.20
CA PHE A 38 -10.69 -5.47 5.85
C PHE A 38 -11.11 -6.89 6.29
N PRO A 39 -10.49 -7.96 5.78
CA PRO A 39 -10.74 -9.33 6.25
C PRO A 39 -10.54 -9.47 7.76
N SER A 40 -11.37 -10.30 8.40
CA SER A 40 -11.32 -10.51 9.85
C SER A 40 -10.09 -11.33 10.26
N GLU A 41 -9.62 -12.21 9.40
CA GLU A 41 -8.39 -12.98 9.55
C GLU A 41 -7.13 -12.10 9.64
N GLY A 42 -7.23 -10.87 9.12
CA GLY A 42 -6.19 -9.86 9.15
C GLY A 42 -5.68 -9.47 7.78
N VAL A 43 -4.85 -8.44 7.76
CA VAL A 43 -4.22 -7.91 6.54
C VAL A 43 -2.72 -7.68 6.74
N PRO A 44 -1.91 -7.83 5.68
CA PRO A 44 -0.53 -7.37 5.71
C PRO A 44 -0.49 -5.85 5.73
N ALA A 45 0.45 -5.28 6.50
CA ALA A 45 0.84 -3.89 6.35
C ALA A 45 1.94 -3.77 5.29
N VAL A 46 1.72 -2.93 4.28
CA VAL A 46 2.72 -2.62 3.26
C VAL A 46 3.40 -1.30 3.61
N THR A 47 4.72 -1.32 3.76
CA THR A 47 5.51 -0.10 3.95
C THR A 47 6.14 0.31 2.62
N GLU A 48 6.31 1.61 2.40
CA GLU A 48 6.90 2.17 1.19
C GLU A 48 8.27 2.78 1.51
N PRO A 49 9.33 1.96 1.59
CA PRO A 49 10.66 2.47 1.93
C PRO A 49 11.25 3.30 0.78
N VAL A 50 11.99 4.35 1.15
CA VAL A 50 12.81 5.14 0.23
C VAL A 50 14.29 4.91 0.52
N ALA A 51 15.10 4.70 -0.52
CA ALA A 51 16.54 4.46 -0.39
C ALA A 51 17.34 5.11 -1.53
N ILE A 52 18.60 5.44 -1.26
CA ILE A 52 19.55 5.94 -2.25
C ILE A 52 20.39 4.77 -2.75
N MET A 53 20.38 4.55 -4.07
CA MET A 53 21.21 3.51 -4.69
C MET A 53 22.70 3.79 -4.47
N ALA A 54 23.49 2.76 -4.16
CA ALA A 54 24.94 2.89 -3.98
C ALA A 54 25.66 3.41 -5.25
N THR A 55 25.05 3.21 -6.42
CA THR A 55 25.55 3.63 -7.73
C THR A 55 25.03 5.00 -8.19
N ALA A 56 24.29 5.72 -7.33
CA ALA A 56 23.67 6.99 -7.66
C ALA A 56 24.72 8.02 -8.14
N LYS A 57 24.48 8.62 -9.31
CA LYS A 57 25.37 9.62 -9.92
C LYS A 57 25.21 11.02 -9.31
N ASN A 58 24.05 11.29 -8.71
CA ASN A 58 23.75 12.55 -8.02
C ASN A 58 23.27 12.25 -6.60
N VAL A 59 24.23 11.99 -5.70
CA VAL A 59 23.95 11.64 -4.30
C VAL A 59 23.32 12.81 -3.54
N ASP A 60 23.77 14.05 -3.78
CA ASP A 60 23.26 15.21 -3.07
C ASP A 60 21.81 15.53 -3.44
N GLY A 61 21.45 15.39 -4.73
CA GLY A 61 20.05 15.48 -5.17
C GLY A 61 19.18 14.37 -4.58
N ALA A 62 19.70 13.13 -4.53
CA ALA A 62 18.98 12.01 -3.94
C ALA A 62 18.73 12.21 -2.43
N LYS A 63 19.70 12.75 -1.69
CA LYS A 63 19.53 13.12 -0.27
C LYS A 63 18.42 14.15 -0.09
N LYS A 64 18.46 15.25 -0.85
CA LYS A 64 17.39 16.28 -0.80
C LYS A 64 16.01 15.72 -1.10
N PHE A 65 15.92 14.75 -2.03
CA PHE A 65 14.65 14.10 -2.34
C PHE A 65 14.15 13.22 -1.19
N VAL A 66 15.04 12.43 -0.57
CA VAL A 66 14.70 11.65 0.63
C VAL A 66 14.27 12.57 1.78
N ASP A 67 15.02 13.66 2.00
CA ASP A 67 14.69 14.68 3.01
C ASP A 67 13.29 15.27 2.77
N PHE A 68 12.96 15.57 1.50
CA PHE A 68 11.63 16.05 1.14
C PHE A 68 10.54 15.02 1.42
N ILE A 69 10.70 13.76 0.99
CA ILE A 69 9.70 12.70 1.23
C ILE A 69 9.41 12.55 2.73
N LEU A 70 10.44 12.63 3.57
CA LEU A 70 10.33 12.46 5.03
C LEU A 70 9.96 13.75 5.78
N SER A 71 9.95 14.90 5.09
CA SER A 71 9.57 16.20 5.65
C SER A 71 8.06 16.27 5.95
N ASP A 72 7.64 17.26 6.73
CA ASP A 72 6.21 17.51 6.98
C ASP A 72 5.45 17.76 5.68
N ASP A 73 6.04 18.49 4.73
CA ASP A 73 5.37 18.82 3.47
C ASP A 73 5.24 17.61 2.55
N GLY A 74 6.27 16.75 2.48
CA GLY A 74 6.19 15.49 1.74
C GLY A 74 5.15 14.53 2.34
N GLN A 75 5.08 14.47 3.67
CA GLN A 75 4.11 13.63 4.37
C GLN A 75 2.68 14.17 4.27
N LYS A 76 2.49 15.50 4.29
CA LYS A 76 1.20 16.14 3.99
C LYS A 76 0.75 15.87 2.56
N LEU A 77 1.67 15.92 1.59
CA LEU A 77 1.37 15.57 0.21
C LEU A 77 0.92 14.10 0.09
N ALA A 78 1.56 13.18 0.80
CA ALA A 78 1.12 11.78 0.86
C ALA A 78 -0.30 11.67 1.46
N LEU A 79 -0.57 12.40 2.53
CA LEU A 79 -1.89 12.46 3.16
C LEU A 79 -2.98 12.96 2.19
N GLU A 80 -2.70 14.02 1.42
CA GLU A 80 -3.62 14.56 0.40
C GLU A 80 -3.95 13.54 -0.69
N GLN A 81 -3.01 12.64 -1.00
CA GLN A 81 -3.21 11.52 -1.92
C GLN A 81 -3.98 10.35 -1.28
N GLY A 82 -4.28 10.43 0.01
CA GLY A 82 -5.03 9.44 0.77
C GLY A 82 -4.16 8.37 1.43
N TYR A 83 -2.83 8.49 1.38
CA TYR A 83 -1.93 7.59 2.10
C TYR A 83 -1.98 7.82 3.61
N LEU A 84 -1.62 6.80 4.38
CA LEU A 84 -1.28 6.95 5.79
C LEU A 84 0.16 7.48 5.90
N PRO A 85 0.39 8.68 6.44
CA PRO A 85 1.75 9.21 6.61
C PRO A 85 2.58 8.35 7.56
N ALA A 86 3.87 8.23 7.27
CA ALA A 86 4.85 7.56 8.12
C ALA A 86 5.27 8.42 9.33
N LYS A 87 5.13 9.75 9.22
CA LYS A 87 5.49 10.69 10.27
C LYS A 87 4.33 10.99 11.20
N GLU A 88 4.55 10.81 12.51
CA GLU A 88 3.59 11.18 13.54
C GLU A 88 3.27 12.70 13.50
N GLY A 89 2.03 13.05 13.83
CA GLY A 89 1.59 14.46 13.91
C GLY A 89 1.16 15.10 12.59
N VAL A 90 1.41 14.47 11.44
CA VAL A 90 0.94 14.96 10.12
C VAL A 90 -0.58 14.74 9.93
N GLY A 91 -1.14 13.74 10.62
CA GLY A 91 -2.55 13.41 10.58
C GLY A 91 -2.82 12.02 10.01
N ARG A 92 -4.09 11.75 9.69
CA ARG A 92 -4.56 10.47 9.14
C ARG A 92 -5.54 10.75 8.01
N PRO A 93 -5.60 9.90 6.98
CA PRO A 93 -6.57 10.09 5.92
C PRO A 93 -7.99 9.94 6.47
N ALA A 94 -8.96 10.66 5.90
CA ALA A 94 -10.33 10.70 6.40
C ALA A 94 -11.02 9.33 6.46
N TRP A 95 -10.60 8.39 5.61
CA TRP A 95 -11.10 7.01 5.58
C TRP A 95 -10.53 6.14 6.72
N LEU A 96 -9.51 6.60 7.44
CA LEU A 96 -8.88 5.91 8.57
C LEU A 96 -8.90 6.77 9.84
N PRO A 97 -10.08 7.00 10.44
CA PRO A 97 -10.19 7.77 11.66
C PRO A 97 -9.38 7.16 12.82
N GLU A 98 -9.12 7.97 13.84
CA GLU A 98 -8.45 7.51 15.05
C GLU A 98 -9.27 6.41 15.74
N GLY A 99 -8.58 5.39 16.26
CA GLY A 99 -9.23 4.25 16.92
C GLY A 99 -9.80 3.18 15.97
N THR A 100 -9.72 3.34 14.65
CA THR A 100 -10.05 2.25 13.71
C THR A 100 -9.17 1.04 14.00
N LYS A 101 -9.80 -0.08 14.33
CA LYS A 101 -9.11 -1.35 14.58
C LYS A 101 -8.93 -2.09 13.27
N ILE A 102 -7.67 -2.28 12.87
CA ILE A 102 -7.29 -3.15 11.76
C ILE A 102 -6.45 -4.28 12.36
N ASN A 103 -6.82 -5.52 12.07
CA ASN A 103 -6.04 -6.68 12.45
C ASN A 103 -4.82 -6.80 11.52
N ILE A 104 -3.70 -6.19 11.90
CA ILE A 104 -2.45 -6.28 11.13
C ILE A 104 -1.77 -7.61 11.44
N MET A 105 -1.51 -8.40 10.40
CA MET A 105 -0.79 -9.65 10.52
C MET A 105 0.67 -9.40 10.89
N SER A 106 1.19 -10.19 11.84
CA SER A 106 2.62 -10.21 12.14
C SER A 106 3.41 -10.79 10.97
N ILE A 107 4.51 -10.14 10.58
CA ILE A 107 5.40 -10.60 9.51
C ILE A 107 6.74 -11.02 10.12
N ASP A 108 7.17 -12.24 9.84
CA ASP A 108 8.55 -12.68 10.04
C ASP A 108 9.34 -12.41 8.76
N THR A 109 10.05 -11.29 8.74
CA THR A 109 10.78 -10.84 7.54
C THR A 109 11.83 -11.84 7.10
N GLN A 110 12.53 -12.50 8.04
CA GLN A 110 13.57 -13.48 7.69
C GLN A 110 12.94 -14.70 7.01
N LYS A 111 11.87 -15.22 7.61
CA LYS A 111 11.12 -16.34 7.02
C LYS A 111 10.56 -16.01 5.64
N VAL A 112 10.01 -14.80 5.45
CA VAL A 112 9.53 -14.34 4.14
C VAL A 112 10.66 -14.35 3.13
N LEU A 113 11.84 -13.82 3.48
CA LEU A 113 13.00 -13.83 2.57
C LEU A 113 13.44 -15.25 2.23
N ASP A 114 13.51 -16.14 3.21
CA ASP A 114 13.94 -17.54 3.03
C ASP A 114 12.95 -18.35 2.18
N GLN A 115 11.66 -18.02 2.23
CA GLN A 115 10.59 -18.79 1.58
C GLN A 115 10.05 -18.17 0.29
N THR A 116 10.38 -16.90 -0.01
CA THR A 116 9.79 -16.14 -1.13
C THR A 116 9.77 -16.91 -2.45
N ASP A 117 10.86 -17.57 -2.82
CA ASP A 117 10.95 -18.28 -4.10
C ASP A 117 10.12 -19.58 -4.09
N ALA A 118 10.09 -20.30 -2.97
CA ALA A 118 9.26 -21.48 -2.80
C ALA A 118 7.76 -21.11 -2.83
N ASP A 119 7.38 -20.05 -2.12
CA ASP A 119 5.99 -19.58 -2.07
C ASP A 119 5.52 -19.11 -3.46
N LYS A 120 6.36 -18.38 -4.21
CA LYS A 120 6.05 -17.99 -5.60
C LYS A 120 5.88 -19.19 -6.52
N LYS A 121 6.74 -20.20 -6.36
CA LYS A 121 6.65 -21.44 -7.15
C LYS A 121 5.34 -22.17 -6.84
N GLN A 122 5.03 -22.37 -5.55
CA GLN A 122 3.79 -23.02 -5.13
C GLN A 122 2.55 -22.26 -5.63
N PHE A 123 2.55 -20.93 -5.51
CA PHE A 123 1.46 -20.10 -6.05
C PHE A 123 1.29 -20.32 -7.55
N SER A 124 2.38 -20.37 -8.30
CA SER A 124 2.35 -20.61 -9.75
C SER A 124 1.86 -22.02 -10.09
N GLU A 125 2.18 -23.04 -9.29
CA GLU A 125 1.66 -24.40 -9.51
C GLU A 125 0.16 -24.52 -9.23
N LEU A 126 -0.35 -23.75 -8.26
CA LEU A 126 -1.77 -23.78 -7.88
C LEU A 126 -2.66 -22.98 -8.84
N PHE A 127 -2.16 -21.86 -9.35
CA PHE A 127 -2.97 -20.88 -10.08
C PHE A 127 -2.46 -20.57 -11.49
N GLY A 128 -1.25 -21.03 -11.84
CA GLY A 128 -0.67 -20.90 -13.16
C GLY A 128 -1.14 -22.03 -14.07
N GLY A 129 -1.97 -21.69 -15.05
CA GLY A 129 -2.06 -22.46 -16.29
C GLY A 129 -0.83 -22.25 -17.16
#